data_AF-Q96UQ8-F1
#
_entry.id   AF-Q96UQ8-F1
#
_cell.length_a   1.000
_cell.length_b   1.000
_cell.length_c   1.000
_cell.angle_alpha   90.00
_cell.angle_beta   90.00
_cell.angle_gamma   90.00
#
_symmetry.space_group_name_H-M   'P 1'
#
loop_
_entity.id
_entity.type
_entity.pdbx_description
1 polymer ?
#
loop_
_entity_poly.entity_id
_entity_poly.type
_entity_poly.pdbx_seq_one_letter_code
_entity_poly.pdbx_strand_id
1 'polypeptide(L)'
;MAAYNKIPAVLPKLPFAYNALEPAISSQIMELHHSKHHATYVANFNKAHEDIQAASQAQDIKKQIALQATVKFNGGGHINHTLFWENLAPQSQGGGQFPSSGKLHDQVQQDFGGLDGFEEGRQRRCPRYPGIWMGLARGTTRRPRTLRLSRPQPGTRFSATFPPSAWTCGSTLTTSTTRSQGLVPRSLSEA
;
A
#
# COMPACT_ATOMS: atom_id res chain seq x y z
N MET A 1 0.58 3.43 18.06
CA MET A 1 0.19 4.27 16.90
C MET A 1 1.02 3.84 15.72
N ALA A 2 0.41 3.48 14.59
CA ALA A 2 1.14 3.09 13.38
C ALA A 2 2.02 4.25 12.87
N ALA A 3 3.16 3.93 12.23
CA ALA A 3 4.16 4.92 11.85
C ALA A 3 3.59 6.04 10.93
N TYR A 4 2.59 5.71 10.13
CA TYR A 4 1.93 6.64 9.21
C TYR A 4 0.99 7.68 9.87
N ASN A 5 0.70 7.56 11.18
CA ASN A 5 -0.15 8.52 11.91
C ASN A 5 0.64 9.62 12.63
N LYS A 6 1.97 9.62 12.54
CA LYS A 6 2.82 10.63 13.22
C LYS A 6 2.84 11.94 12.43
N ILE A 7 2.76 13.06 13.14
CA ILE A 7 2.90 14.43 12.64
C ILE A 7 3.98 15.14 13.48
N PRO A 8 5.06 15.67 12.89
CA PRO A 8 5.41 15.59 11.48
C PRO A 8 5.61 14.12 11.04
N ALA A 9 5.28 13.85 9.78
CA ALA A 9 5.50 12.54 9.19
C ALA A 9 7.00 12.25 9.12
N VAL A 10 7.34 10.98 9.31
CA VAL A 10 8.72 10.49 9.34
C VAL A 10 8.86 9.33 8.38
N LEU A 11 10.00 9.27 7.68
CA LEU A 11 10.34 8.13 6.85
C LEU A 11 10.58 6.91 7.76
N PRO A 12 9.75 5.86 7.70
CA PRO A 12 9.94 4.67 8.53
C PRO A 12 11.25 3.97 8.17
N LYS A 13 11.93 3.38 9.15
CA LYS A 13 13.05 2.49 8.87
C LYS A 13 12.52 1.18 8.28
N LEU A 14 13.21 0.63 7.28
CA LEU A 14 12.85 -0.68 6.74
C LEU A 14 13.10 -1.78 7.79
N PRO A 15 12.21 -2.80 7.87
CA PRO A 15 12.41 -3.93 8.79
C PRO A 15 13.44 -4.95 8.27
N PHE A 16 13.98 -4.72 7.07
CA PHE A 16 14.96 -5.58 6.40
C PHE A 16 15.97 -4.73 5.62
N ALA A 17 17.11 -5.32 5.26
CA ALA A 17 18.14 -4.66 4.43
C ALA A 17 17.67 -4.46 2.99
N TYR A 18 18.23 -3.50 2.25
CA TYR A 18 17.79 -3.18 0.88
C TYR A 18 17.90 -4.36 -0.08
N ASN A 19 18.87 -5.26 0.09
CA ASN A 19 19.05 -6.47 -0.72
C ASN A 19 18.27 -7.69 -0.22
N ALA A 20 17.53 -7.59 0.88
CA ALA A 20 16.92 -8.75 1.52
C ALA A 20 15.76 -9.38 0.74
N LEU A 21 15.26 -8.69 -0.30
CA LEU A 21 14.18 -9.15 -1.17
C LEU A 21 14.69 -9.63 -2.54
N GLU A 22 16.01 -9.66 -2.75
CA GLU A 22 16.57 -10.24 -3.98
C GLU A 22 16.31 -11.76 -4.06
N PRO A 23 16.07 -12.32 -5.25
CA PRO A 23 16.06 -11.65 -6.56
C PRO A 23 14.71 -11.02 -6.96
N ALA A 24 13.69 -11.07 -6.09
CA ALA A 24 12.34 -10.61 -6.42
C ALA A 24 12.26 -9.09 -6.60
N ILE A 25 13.02 -8.31 -5.81
CA ILE A 25 13.17 -6.86 -5.96
C ILE A 25 14.64 -6.50 -5.80
N SER A 26 15.21 -5.75 -6.76
CA SER A 26 16.62 -5.36 -6.71
C SER A 26 16.89 -4.38 -5.58
N SER A 27 18.07 -4.51 -4.98
CA SER A 27 18.58 -3.60 -3.94
C SER A 27 18.61 -2.13 -4.37
N GLN A 28 19.03 -1.87 -5.62
CA GLN A 28 19.06 -0.51 -6.19
C GLN A 28 17.67 0.12 -6.23
N ILE A 29 16.65 -0.64 -6.65
CA ILE A 29 15.26 -0.15 -6.68
C ILE A 29 14.76 0.08 -5.26
N MET A 30 15.03 -0.85 -4.34
CA MET A 30 14.64 -0.71 -2.94
C MET A 30 15.20 0.57 -2.31
N GLU A 31 16.49 0.85 -2.54
CA GLU A 31 17.12 2.06 -2.04
C GLU A 31 16.53 3.33 -2.64
N LEU A 32 16.34 3.39 -3.96
CA LEU A 32 15.75 4.57 -4.63
C LEU A 32 14.28 4.77 -4.22
N HIS A 33 13.50 3.70 -4.15
CA HIS A 33 12.08 3.73 -3.81
C HIS A 33 11.86 4.18 -2.36
N HIS A 34 12.70 3.73 -1.44
CA HIS A 34 12.63 4.14 -0.04
C HIS A 34 13.25 5.52 0.20
N SER A 35 14.53 5.70 -0.13
CA SER A 35 15.31 6.89 0.25
C SER A 35 15.00 8.14 -0.57
N LYS A 36 14.46 7.98 -1.78
CA LYS A 36 14.08 9.11 -2.65
C LYS A 36 12.57 9.22 -2.76
N HIS A 37 11.90 8.24 -3.36
CA HIS A 37 10.47 8.36 -3.67
C HIS A 37 9.60 8.49 -2.40
N HIS A 38 9.76 7.60 -1.42
CA HIS A 38 9.01 7.72 -0.16
C HIS A 38 9.40 8.97 0.63
N ALA A 39 10.70 9.29 0.69
CA ALA A 39 11.19 10.50 1.35
C ALA A 39 10.57 11.79 0.77
N THR A 40 10.40 11.88 -0.56
CA THR A 40 9.73 13.01 -1.21
C THR A 40 8.28 13.14 -0.77
N TYR A 41 7.53 12.05 -0.67
CA TYR A 41 6.16 12.09 -0.16
C TYR A 41 6.10 12.60 1.29
N VAL A 42 7.01 12.15 2.15
CA VAL A 42 7.10 12.60 3.55
C VAL A 42 7.37 14.11 3.62
N ALA A 43 8.39 14.60 2.90
CA ALA A 43 8.76 16.01 2.91
C ALA A 43 7.62 16.90 2.38
N ASN A 44 7.02 16.53 1.26
CA ASN A 44 5.92 17.29 0.65
C ASN A 44 4.64 17.24 1.50
N PHE A 45 4.37 16.12 2.17
CA PHE A 45 3.23 16.01 3.07
C PHE A 45 3.41 16.93 4.30
N ASN A 46 4.59 16.96 4.90
CA ASN A 46 4.86 17.85 6.04
C ASN A 46 4.65 19.32 5.67
N LYS A 47 5.18 19.76 4.51
CA LYS A 47 4.95 21.12 4.00
C LYS A 47 3.46 21.39 3.76
N ALA A 48 2.75 20.49 3.09
CA ALA A 48 1.32 20.66 2.82
C ALA A 48 0.48 20.67 4.11
N HIS A 49 0.91 19.93 5.13
CA HIS A 49 0.28 19.90 6.43
C HIS A 49 0.46 21.24 7.19
N GLU A 50 1.66 21.82 7.16
CA GLU A 50 1.90 23.16 7.71
C GLU A 50 1.06 24.21 6.98
N ASP A 51 1.03 24.17 5.64
CA ASP A 51 0.27 25.11 4.80
C ASP A 51 -1.23 25.05 5.09
N ILE A 52 -1.80 23.84 5.26
CA ILE A 52 -3.23 23.67 5.53
C ILE A 52 -3.58 24.06 6.97
N GLN A 53 -2.68 23.85 7.94
CA GLN A 53 -2.85 24.34 9.31
C GLN A 53 -2.85 25.87 9.35
N ALA A 54 -1.91 26.52 8.67
CA ALA A 54 -1.88 27.98 8.57
C ALA A 54 -3.15 28.54 7.91
N ALA A 55 -3.61 27.91 6.81
CA ALA A 55 -4.87 28.28 6.15
C ALA A 55 -6.10 28.06 7.05
N SER A 56 -6.09 27.04 7.90
CA SER A 56 -7.13 26.79 8.90
C SER A 56 -7.17 27.87 9.98
N GLN A 57 -6.01 28.27 10.50
CA GLN A 57 -5.89 29.32 11.52
C GLN A 57 -6.32 30.69 10.97
N ALA A 58 -5.99 30.97 9.71
CA ALA A 58 -6.42 32.18 9.02
C ALA A 58 -7.88 32.15 8.55
N GLN A 59 -8.62 31.05 8.77
CA GLN A 59 -9.98 30.82 8.25
C GLN A 59 -10.09 30.99 6.71
N ASP A 60 -8.99 30.78 5.98
CA ASP A 60 -8.95 30.87 4.52
C ASP A 60 -9.44 29.57 3.88
N ILE A 61 -10.75 29.50 3.70
CA ILE A 61 -11.42 28.33 3.11
C ILE A 61 -10.95 28.07 1.67
N LYS A 62 -10.67 29.12 0.88
CA LYS A 62 -10.23 28.97 -0.51
C LYS A 62 -8.87 28.27 -0.57
N LYS A 63 -7.92 28.68 0.27
CA LYS A 63 -6.60 28.05 0.36
C LYS A 63 -6.68 26.63 0.91
N GLN A 64 -7.52 26.37 1.92
CA GLN A 64 -7.77 25.01 2.42
C GLN A 64 -8.27 24.07 1.31
N ILE A 65 -9.23 24.52 0.49
CA ILE A 65 -9.75 23.75 -0.65
C ILE A 65 -8.64 23.49 -1.68
N ALA A 66 -7.84 24.50 -2.01
CA ALA A 66 -6.74 24.37 -2.97
C ALA A 66 -5.67 23.35 -2.51
N LEU A 67 -5.40 23.27 -1.21
CA LEU A 67 -4.39 22.38 -0.64
C LEU A 67 -4.84 20.91 -0.54
N GLN A 68 -6.14 20.62 -0.65
CA GLN A 68 -6.65 19.26 -0.46
C GLN A 68 -6.00 18.23 -1.38
N ALA A 69 -5.76 18.58 -2.65
CA ALA A 69 -5.15 17.66 -3.61
C ALA A 69 -3.72 17.29 -3.20
N THR A 70 -2.94 18.27 -2.78
CA THR A 70 -1.54 18.10 -2.34
C THR A 70 -1.46 17.25 -1.06
N VAL A 71 -2.33 17.52 -0.09
CA VAL A 71 -2.42 16.72 1.15
C VAL A 71 -2.81 15.28 0.84
N LYS A 72 -3.84 15.07 0.00
CA LYS A 72 -4.31 13.73 -0.40
C LYS A 72 -3.23 12.95 -1.14
N PHE A 73 -2.53 13.58 -2.09
CA PHE A 73 -1.51 12.90 -2.90
C PHE A 73 -0.30 12.51 -2.07
N ASN A 74 0.28 13.43 -1.30
CA ASN A 74 1.50 13.17 -0.55
C ASN A 74 1.23 12.35 0.72
N GLY A 75 0.14 12.62 1.43
CA GLY A 75 -0.28 11.83 2.58
C GLY A 75 -0.67 10.41 2.19
N GLY A 76 -1.43 10.24 1.11
CA GLY A 76 -1.74 8.93 0.54
C GLY A 76 -0.49 8.20 0.06
N GLY A 77 0.46 8.91 -0.55
CA GLY A 77 1.78 8.37 -0.92
C GLY A 77 2.55 7.83 0.29
N HIS A 78 2.67 8.62 1.36
CA HIS A 78 3.34 8.20 2.59
C HIS A 78 2.68 6.98 3.25
N ILE A 79 1.35 6.98 3.37
CA ILE A 79 0.61 5.85 3.93
C ILE A 79 0.84 4.60 3.08
N ASN A 80 0.63 4.68 1.77
CA ASN A 80 0.76 3.52 0.89
C ASN A 80 2.16 2.89 0.92
N HIS A 81 3.22 3.71 0.93
CA HIS A 81 4.59 3.20 1.02
C HIS A 81 4.90 2.61 2.40
N THR A 82 4.44 3.25 3.48
CA THR A 82 4.61 2.71 4.84
C THR A 82 3.99 1.30 4.93
N LEU A 83 2.78 1.15 4.41
CA LEU A 83 2.11 -0.15 4.36
C LEU A 83 2.80 -1.12 3.39
N PHE A 84 3.35 -0.65 2.28
CA PHE A 84 4.12 -1.49 1.36
C PHE A 84 5.30 -2.15 2.09
N TRP A 85 6.11 -1.37 2.81
CA TRP A 85 7.28 -1.91 3.52
C TRP A 85 6.92 -2.88 4.63
N GLU A 86 5.83 -2.63 5.36
CA GLU A 86 5.33 -3.51 6.43
C GLU A 86 4.78 -4.84 5.89
N ASN A 87 4.33 -4.88 4.64
CA ASN A 87 3.77 -6.08 4.00
C ASN A 87 4.81 -6.92 3.22
N LEU A 88 6.06 -6.48 3.17
CA LEU A 88 7.15 -7.24 2.55
C LEU A 88 7.96 -7.98 3.61
N ALA A 89 8.44 -9.15 3.26
CA ALA A 89 9.38 -9.90 4.06
C ALA A 89 10.31 -10.70 3.13
N PRO A 90 11.58 -10.91 3.51
CA PRO A 90 12.45 -11.89 2.87
C PRO A 90 11.82 -13.29 2.91
N GLN A 91 12.16 -14.14 1.93
CA GLN A 91 11.69 -15.54 1.93
C GLN A 91 12.11 -16.28 3.21
N SER A 92 13.30 -15.97 3.75
CA SER A 92 13.79 -16.51 5.03
C SER A 92 12.94 -16.13 6.24
N GLN A 93 12.08 -15.12 6.12
CA GLN A 93 11.12 -14.68 7.15
C GLN A 93 9.67 -15.04 6.80
N GLY A 94 9.46 -15.95 5.84
CA GLY A 94 8.13 -16.38 5.39
C GLY A 94 7.50 -15.49 4.32
N GLY A 95 8.26 -14.58 3.72
CA GLY A 95 7.79 -13.80 2.57
C GLY A 95 7.44 -14.68 1.38
N GLY A 96 6.29 -14.42 0.76
CA GLY A 96 5.79 -15.23 -0.37
C GLY A 96 5.01 -16.48 0.03
N GLN A 97 4.88 -16.78 1.31
CA GLN A 97 4.08 -17.90 1.78
C GLN A 97 2.64 -17.47 2.03
N PHE A 98 1.70 -18.13 1.36
CA PHE A 98 0.29 -17.95 1.66
C PHE A 98 -0.07 -18.63 2.98
N PRO A 99 -0.80 -17.96 3.89
CA PRO A 99 -1.17 -18.55 5.16
C PRO A 99 -1.92 -19.87 4.94
N SER A 100 -1.53 -20.91 5.67
CA SER A 100 -2.18 -22.23 5.60
C SER A 100 -3.52 -22.28 6.34
N SER A 101 -3.82 -21.27 7.16
CA SER A 101 -5.05 -21.17 7.95
C SER A 101 -5.31 -19.72 8.42
N GLY A 102 -6.48 -19.50 9.01
CA GLY A 102 -6.87 -18.23 9.62
C GLY A 102 -7.77 -17.36 8.73
N LYS A 103 -8.26 -16.25 9.28
CA LYS A 103 -9.30 -15.41 8.66
C LYS A 103 -8.96 -14.98 7.23
N LEU A 104 -7.70 -14.66 6.95
CA LEU A 104 -7.26 -14.26 5.61
C LEU A 104 -7.31 -15.44 4.62
N HIS A 105 -6.81 -16.61 5.04
CA HIS A 105 -6.87 -17.83 4.24
C HIS A 105 -8.32 -18.14 3.88
N ASP A 106 -9.20 -18.22 4.89
CA ASP A 106 -10.59 -18.62 4.71
C ASP A 106 -11.36 -17.65 3.80
N GLN A 107 -11.09 -16.34 3.94
CA GLN A 107 -11.72 -15.33 3.10
C GLN A 107 -11.24 -15.42 1.65
N VAL A 108 -9.94 -15.65 1.41
CA VAL A 108 -9.41 -15.82 0.05
C VAL A 108 -9.96 -17.09 -0.61
N GLN A 109 -10.09 -18.18 0.16
CA GLN A 109 -10.73 -19.41 -0.32
C GLN A 109 -12.19 -19.15 -0.70
N GLN A 110 -12.96 -18.46 0.16
CA GLN A 110 -14.36 -18.15 -0.09
C GLN A 110 -14.56 -17.26 -1.33
N ASP A 111 -13.73 -16.22 -1.47
CA ASP A 111 -13.97 -15.15 -2.43
C ASP A 111 -13.40 -15.43 -3.82
N PHE A 112 -12.29 -16.16 -3.85
CA PHE A 112 -11.50 -16.36 -5.06
C PHE A 112 -11.31 -17.84 -5.40
N GLY A 113 -11.80 -18.78 -4.57
CA GLY A 113 -11.53 -20.21 -4.76
C GLY A 113 -10.07 -20.57 -4.48
N GLY A 114 -9.37 -19.73 -3.71
CA GLY A 114 -7.96 -19.91 -3.35
C GLY A 114 -7.02 -18.90 -3.99
N LEU A 115 -5.72 -19.06 -3.71
CA LEU A 115 -4.68 -18.12 -4.12
C LEU A 115 -4.57 -17.98 -5.65
N ASP A 116 -4.74 -19.08 -6.39
CA ASP A 116 -4.65 -19.07 -7.85
C ASP A 116 -5.74 -18.20 -8.49
N GLY A 117 -6.99 -18.32 -8.00
CA GLY A 117 -8.09 -17.49 -8.48
C GLY A 117 -7.91 -16.02 -8.09
N PHE A 118 -7.29 -15.75 -6.93
CA PHE A 118 -6.93 -14.39 -6.54
C PHE A 118 -5.87 -13.80 -7.47
N GLU A 119 -4.79 -14.53 -7.75
CA GLU A 119 -3.72 -14.12 -8.65
C GLU A 119 -4.22 -13.89 -10.07
N GLU A 120 -5.06 -14.77 -10.59
CA GLU A 120 -5.67 -14.60 -11.91
C GLU A 120 -6.55 -13.33 -11.96
N GLY A 121 -7.37 -13.11 -10.94
CA GLY A 121 -8.19 -11.91 -10.82
C GLY A 121 -7.36 -10.63 -10.77
N ARG A 122 -6.23 -10.64 -10.07
CA ARG A 122 -5.26 -9.54 -10.00
C ARG A 122 -4.62 -9.27 -11.36
N GLN A 123 -4.11 -10.30 -12.02
CA GLN A 123 -3.44 -10.20 -13.32
C GLN A 123 -4.38 -9.67 -14.40
N ARG A 124 -5.66 -10.05 -14.38
CA ARG A 124 -6.69 -9.52 -15.29
C ARG A 124 -6.98 -8.02 -15.08
N ARG A 125 -6.86 -7.52 -13.85
CA ARG A 125 -7.22 -6.14 -13.50
C ARG A 125 -6.05 -5.16 -13.62
N CYS A 126 -4.83 -5.59 -13.36
CA CYS A 126 -3.67 -4.68 -13.31
C CYS A 126 -3.43 -3.87 -14.60
N PRO A 127 -3.47 -4.44 -15.81
CA PRO A 127 -3.21 -3.70 -17.04
C PRO A 127 -4.20 -2.54 -17.29
N ARG A 128 -5.40 -2.61 -16.73
CA ARG A 128 -6.44 -1.57 -16.89
C ARG A 128 -6.14 -0.30 -16.10
N TYR A 129 -5.19 -0.35 -15.16
CA TYR A 129 -4.95 0.70 -14.18
C TYR A 129 -3.45 0.93 -13.96
N PRO A 130 -2.72 1.42 -14.98
CA PRO A 130 -1.29 1.70 -14.85
C PRO A 130 -1.04 2.79 -13.80
N GLY A 131 -0.02 2.60 -12.96
CA GLY A 131 0.40 3.59 -11.95
C GLY A 131 -0.51 3.69 -10.72
N ILE A 132 -1.37 2.69 -10.48
CA ILE A 132 -2.29 2.65 -9.33
C ILE A 132 -1.87 1.54 -8.34
N TRP A 133 -2.06 1.82 -7.05
CA TRP A 133 -1.94 0.84 -5.97
C TRP A 133 -3.18 -0.05 -5.92
N MET A 134 -2.99 -1.36 -5.89
CA MET A 134 -4.05 -2.34 -5.62
C MET A 134 -3.84 -2.96 -4.25
N GLY A 135 -4.89 -3.10 -3.46
CA GLY A 135 -4.81 -3.83 -2.19
C GLY A 135 -6.02 -4.70 -1.94
N LEU A 136 -5.80 -5.75 -1.14
CA LEU A 136 -6.89 -6.51 -0.56
C LEU A 136 -7.45 -5.72 0.62
N ALA A 137 -8.76 -5.51 0.62
CA ALA A 137 -9.46 -4.79 1.68
C ALA A 137 -10.66 -5.62 2.13
N ARG A 138 -10.91 -5.66 3.44
CA ARG A 138 -12.09 -6.30 3.99
C ARG A 138 -13.30 -5.38 3.86
N GLY A 139 -14.32 -5.83 3.13
CA GLY A 139 -15.61 -5.15 3.07
C GLY A 139 -16.43 -5.40 4.34
N THR A 140 -17.19 -4.42 4.79
CA THR A 140 -18.19 -4.57 5.88
C THR A 140 -19.49 -5.20 5.42
N THR A 141 -19.68 -5.36 4.11
CA THR A 141 -20.80 -6.05 3.47
C THR A 141 -20.30 -7.35 2.85
N ARG A 142 -21.13 -8.42 2.90
CA ARG A 142 -20.85 -9.81 2.47
C ARG A 142 -20.46 -10.00 0.99
N ARG A 143 -20.05 -8.95 0.26
CA ARG A 143 -19.53 -9.05 -1.11
C ARG A 143 -18.11 -8.49 -1.18
N PRO A 144 -17.11 -9.32 -1.53
CA PRO A 144 -15.73 -8.88 -1.71
C PRO A 144 -15.64 -7.92 -2.90
N ARG A 145 -14.86 -6.85 -2.77
CA ARG A 145 -14.52 -5.98 -3.89
C ARG A 145 -13.01 -5.75 -3.91
N THR A 146 -12.39 -6.03 -5.06
CA THR A 146 -11.06 -5.49 -5.36
C THR A 146 -11.16 -3.96 -5.33
N LEU A 147 -10.58 -3.30 -4.33
CA LEU A 147 -10.74 -1.87 -4.13
C LEU A 147 -9.77 -1.11 -5.05
N ARG A 148 -10.34 -0.34 -5.97
CA ARG A 148 -9.62 0.65 -6.78
C ARG A 148 -9.34 1.89 -5.92
N LEU A 149 -8.11 2.09 -5.46
CA LEU A 149 -7.69 3.31 -4.76
C LEU A 149 -7.43 4.46 -5.75
N SER A 150 -8.45 4.87 -6.51
CA SER A 150 -8.32 6.10 -7.32
C SER A 150 -9.58 6.98 -7.42
N ARG A 151 -10.71 6.66 -6.78
CA ARG A 151 -11.78 7.63 -6.46
C ARG A 151 -12.64 7.12 -5.28
N PRO A 152 -12.90 7.91 -4.22
CA PRO A 152 -13.91 7.55 -3.23
C PRO A 152 -15.33 7.76 -3.82
N GLN A 153 -16.17 6.73 -3.72
CA GLN A 153 -17.61 6.83 -3.91
C GLN A 153 -18.24 7.36 -2.62
N PRO A 154 -19.20 8.30 -2.65
CA PRO A 154 -19.89 8.77 -1.45
C PRO A 154 -20.59 7.60 -0.72
N GLY A 155 -20.41 7.50 0.60
CA GLY A 155 -21.22 6.62 1.46
C GLY A 155 -20.65 5.24 1.82
N THR A 156 -19.44 4.88 1.37
CA THR A 156 -18.85 3.58 1.77
C THR A 156 -17.91 3.74 2.98
N ARG A 157 -18.29 3.21 4.15
CA ARG A 157 -17.38 3.05 5.29
C ARG A 157 -16.48 1.83 5.07
N PHE A 158 -15.20 2.05 4.89
CA PHE A 158 -14.17 1.02 4.90
C PHE A 158 -13.50 1.00 6.27
N SER A 159 -13.40 -0.17 6.88
CA SER A 159 -12.46 -0.41 7.97
C SER A 159 -11.29 -1.18 7.37
N ALA A 160 -10.10 -0.60 7.39
CA ALA A 160 -8.88 -1.32 7.08
C ALA A 160 -8.59 -2.27 8.24
N THR A 161 -9.31 -3.39 8.31
CA THR A 161 -9.02 -4.45 9.30
C THR A 161 -7.66 -5.09 9.03
N PHE A 162 -7.19 -4.96 7.79
CA PHE A 162 -5.82 -5.22 7.38
C PHE A 162 -5.32 -3.98 6.65
N PRO A 163 -4.07 -3.53 6.88
CA PRO A 163 -3.50 -2.43 6.11
C PRO A 163 -3.58 -2.77 4.62
N PRO A 164 -3.98 -1.85 3.71
CA PRO A 164 -3.97 -2.11 2.29
C PRO A 164 -2.59 -2.65 1.86
N SER A 165 -2.54 -3.94 1.56
CA SER A 165 -1.38 -4.59 0.98
C SER A 165 -1.13 -3.91 -0.36
N ALA A 166 -0.06 -3.15 -0.47
CA ALA A 166 0.12 -2.24 -1.58
C ALA A 166 0.76 -3.01 -2.76
N TRP A 167 -0.04 -3.76 -3.51
CA TRP A 167 0.38 -4.42 -4.75
C TRP A 167 0.39 -3.36 -5.85
N THR A 168 1.56 -2.89 -6.26
CA THR A 168 1.67 -1.98 -7.39
C THR A 168 1.34 -2.72 -8.68
N CYS A 169 0.33 -2.24 -9.42
CA CYS A 169 0.16 -2.63 -10.81
C CYS A 169 1.21 -1.89 -11.64
N GLY A 170 2.36 -2.53 -11.81
CA GLY A 170 3.45 -2.04 -12.66
C GLY A 170 4.67 -1.61 -11.86
N SER A 171 5.54 -2.55 -11.54
CA SER A 171 6.98 -2.28 -11.44
C SER A 171 7.54 -2.22 -12.87
N THR A 172 7.37 -1.09 -13.56
CA THR A 172 7.89 -0.88 -14.92
C THR A 172 9.42 -0.71 -14.97
N LEU A 173 10.17 -1.33 -14.05
CA LEU A 173 11.64 -1.23 -14.00
C LEU A 173 12.37 -2.57 -13.89
N THR A 174 11.68 -3.70 -13.89
CA THR A 174 12.33 -5.03 -13.94
C THR A 174 11.55 -5.98 -14.84
N THR A 175 11.72 -5.86 -16.15
CA THR A 175 11.43 -6.97 -17.06
C THR A 175 12.74 -7.67 -17.43
N SER A 176 13.20 -8.56 -16.55
CA SER A 176 13.88 -9.78 -16.98
C SER A 176 13.10 -10.96 -16.43
N THR A 177 12.46 -11.66 -17.38
CA THR A 177 11.79 -12.96 -17.37
C THR A 177 11.89 -13.82 -16.11
N THR A 178 11.35 -13.34 -14.98
CA THR A 178 11.16 -14.15 -13.79
C THR A 178 9.72 -14.00 -13.36
N ARG A 179 8.96 -15.08 -13.56
CA ARG A 179 7.57 -15.28 -13.11
C ARG A 179 7.44 -14.65 -11.72
N SER A 180 6.61 -13.63 -11.56
CA SER A 180 6.33 -13.03 -10.25
C SER A 180 5.67 -14.11 -9.39
N GLN A 181 6.48 -14.89 -8.69
CA GLN A 181 5.98 -15.76 -7.64
C GLN A 181 5.40 -14.82 -6.59
N GLY A 182 4.10 -15.01 -6.34
CA GLY A 182 3.31 -14.16 -5.46
C GLY A 182 4.09 -13.89 -4.20
N LEU A 183 4.43 -12.62 -3.97
CA LEU A 183 4.70 -12.20 -2.61
C LEU A 183 3.33 -12.34 -1.92
N VAL A 184 3.30 -12.87 -0.71
CA VAL A 184 2.06 -13.08 0.04
C VAL A 184 2.31 -12.57 1.45
N PRO A 185 1.36 -11.85 2.09
CA PRO A 185 1.62 -11.19 3.36
C PRO A 185 1.85 -12.19 4.48
N ARG A 186 2.67 -11.78 5.45
CA ARG A 186 2.88 -12.47 6.73
C ARG A 186 1.54 -12.74 7.44
N SER A 187 1.36 -13.95 7.97
CA SER A 187 0.19 -14.32 8.77
C SER A 187 0.05 -13.41 10.00
N LEU A 188 -1.01 -12.61 10.07
CA LEU A 188 -1.49 -12.02 11.32
C LEU A 188 -2.50 -12.99 11.92
N SER A 189 -2.02 -13.88 12.80
CA SER A 189 -2.86 -14.90 13.44
C SER A 189 -3.80 -14.33 14.51
N GLU A 190 -3.69 -13.06 14.89
CA GLU A 190 -4.51 -12.50 15.98
C GLU A 190 -4.87 -11.03 15.71
N ALA A 191 -6.09 -10.82 15.18
CA ALA A 191 -6.87 -9.59 15.23
C ALA A 191 -8.36 -9.91 14.98
#